data_AF-A0A5B9W367-F1
#
_entry.id   AF-A0A5B9W367-F1
#
_cell.length_a   1.000
_cell.length_b   1.000
_cell.length_c   1.000
_cell.angle_alpha   90.00
_cell.angle_beta   90.00
_cell.angle_gamma   90.00
#
_symmetry.space_group_name_H-M   'P 1'
#
loop_
_entity.id
_entity.type
_entity.pdbx_description
1 polymer ?
#
loop_
_entity_poly.entity_id
_entity_poly.type
_entity_poly.pdbx_seq_one_letter_code
_entity_poly.pdbx_strand_id
1 'polypeptide(L)'
;MELKQKLKDLMAARGLNGQKLARLSRVSDSEISRILQGKSRPGLDNALRLARALGVSLDYIADDAADAEPPGPADSVSPDERKALNLVQKLGPAEVLTILENVRFLGYEVAMGRLVGAKPIIEIDKDTAPVIEPKPAPSPAIPAPHVAPRAASSVPA
;
A
#
# COMPACT_ATOMS: atom_id res chain seq x y z
N MET A 1 5.75 23.14 -22.47
CA MET A 1 5.43 22.80 -23.88
C MET A 1 4.03 23.29 -24.28
N GLU A 2 3.77 23.71 -25.53
CA GLU A 2 2.40 24.03 -25.98
C GLU A 2 1.49 22.79 -26.03
N LEU A 3 0.21 22.94 -25.65
CA LEU A 3 -0.85 21.93 -25.71
C LEU A 3 -0.82 21.02 -26.97
N LYS A 4 -0.61 21.60 -28.16
CA LYS A 4 -0.59 20.86 -29.43
C LYS A 4 0.52 19.80 -29.48
N GLN A 5 1.68 20.11 -28.87
CA GLN A 5 2.84 19.24 -28.85
C GLN A 5 2.60 18.11 -27.85
N LYS A 6 2.14 18.44 -26.64
CA LYS A 6 1.73 17.46 -25.63
C LYS A 6 0.73 16.44 -26.17
N LEU A 7 -0.30 16.91 -26.88
CA LEU A 7 -1.30 16.02 -27.44
C LEU A 7 -0.70 15.05 -28.47
N LYS A 8 0.23 15.52 -29.32
CA LYS A 8 0.92 14.68 -30.30
C LYS A 8 1.82 13.66 -29.63
N ASP A 9 2.55 14.06 -28.61
CA ASP A 9 3.48 13.20 -27.89
C ASP A 9 2.71 12.10 -27.13
N LEU A 10 1.62 12.46 -26.45
CA LEU A 10 0.71 11.51 -25.81
C LEU A 10 0.05 10.54 -26.81
N MET A 11 -0.33 11.05 -27.98
CA MET A 11 -0.88 10.22 -29.06
C MET A 11 0.17 9.23 -29.58
N ALA A 12 1.42 9.66 -29.77
CA ALA A 12 2.51 8.80 -30.20
C ALA A 12 2.82 7.72 -29.17
N ALA A 13 2.91 8.09 -27.89
CA ALA A 13 3.12 7.15 -26.79
C ALA A 13 2.04 6.07 -26.69
N ARG A 14 0.80 6.40 -27.09
CA ARG A 14 -0.37 5.51 -27.00
C ARG A 14 -0.76 4.86 -28.33
N GLY A 15 -0.01 5.08 -29.41
CA GLY A 15 -0.33 4.56 -30.74
C GLY A 15 -1.68 5.05 -31.29
N LEU A 16 -2.11 6.25 -30.87
CA LEU A 16 -3.36 6.88 -31.28
C LEU A 16 -3.15 7.80 -32.48
N ASN A 17 -4.12 7.85 -33.40
CA ASN A 17 -4.20 8.87 -34.45
C ASN A 17 -5.31 9.89 -34.11
N GLY A 18 -5.39 11.00 -34.85
CA GLY A 18 -6.38 12.04 -34.60
C GLY A 18 -7.83 11.54 -34.66
N GLN A 19 -8.16 10.66 -35.60
CA GLN A 19 -9.48 10.04 -35.72
C GLN A 19 -9.79 9.07 -34.56
N LYS A 20 -8.80 8.29 -34.11
CA LYS A 20 -8.96 7.42 -32.94
C LYS A 20 -9.18 8.25 -31.69
N LEU A 21 -8.44 9.35 -31.54
CA LEU A 21 -8.63 10.29 -30.42
C LEU A 21 -10.02 10.94 -30.47
N ALA A 22 -10.49 11.37 -31.64
CA ALA A 22 -11.82 11.93 -31.83
C ALA A 22 -12.91 10.94 -31.39
N ARG A 23 -12.81 9.68 -31.83
CA ARG A 23 -13.72 8.59 -31.44
C ARG A 23 -13.70 8.32 -29.93
N LEU A 24 -12.51 8.23 -29.33
CA LEU A 24 -12.35 7.95 -27.90
C LEU A 24 -12.85 9.11 -27.02
N SER A 25 -12.54 10.34 -27.41
CA SER A 25 -12.93 11.54 -26.65
C SER A 25 -14.35 12.01 -26.95
N ARG A 26 -15.03 11.45 -27.97
CA ARG A 26 -16.33 11.94 -28.47
C ARG A 26 -16.29 13.44 -28.81
N VAL A 27 -15.17 13.88 -29.36
CA VAL A 27 -14.96 15.23 -29.90
C VAL A 27 -14.95 15.11 -31.43
N SER A 28 -15.48 16.09 -32.14
CA SER A 28 -15.53 16.03 -33.60
C SER A 28 -14.11 16.02 -34.21
N ASP A 29 -13.93 15.29 -35.33
CA ASP A 29 -12.66 15.25 -36.05
C ASP A 29 -12.16 16.65 -36.45
N SER A 30 -13.09 17.54 -36.84
CA SER A 30 -12.80 18.92 -37.20
C SER A 30 -12.24 19.73 -36.02
N GLU A 31 -12.80 19.53 -34.82
CA GLU A 31 -12.34 20.19 -33.60
C GLU A 31 -10.95 19.67 -33.19
N ILE A 32 -10.76 18.34 -33.18
CA ILE A 32 -9.47 17.69 -32.91
C ILE A 32 -8.40 18.21 -33.86
N SER A 33 -8.69 18.28 -35.16
CA SER A 33 -7.75 18.81 -36.15
C SER A 33 -7.40 20.27 -35.89
N ARG A 34 -8.37 21.09 -35.45
CA ARG A 34 -8.15 22.51 -35.12
C ARG A 34 -7.26 22.65 -33.89
N ILE A 35 -7.45 21.81 -32.87
CA ILE A 35 -6.65 21.75 -31.65
C ILE A 35 -5.21 21.30 -31.95
N LEU A 36 -5.04 20.22 -32.73
CA LEU A 36 -3.72 19.70 -33.14
C LEU A 36 -2.92 20.67 -34.01
N GLN A 37 -3.61 21.59 -34.71
CA GLN A 37 -3.01 22.69 -35.46
C GLN A 37 -2.76 23.94 -34.60
N GLY A 38 -3.16 23.95 -33.33
CA GLY A 38 -3.06 25.12 -32.44
C GLY A 38 -4.01 26.27 -32.78
N LYS A 39 -5.00 26.04 -33.65
CA LYS A 39 -5.97 27.06 -34.10
C LYS A 39 -7.14 27.26 -33.14
N SER A 40 -7.28 26.40 -32.14
CA SER A 40 -8.37 26.47 -31.15
C SER A 40 -7.95 25.76 -29.88
N ARG A 41 -8.31 26.33 -28.73
CA ARG A 41 -8.24 25.65 -27.44
C ARG A 41 -9.57 24.94 -27.16
N PRO A 42 -9.53 23.69 -26.69
CA PRO A 42 -10.74 23.00 -26.26
C PRO A 42 -11.36 23.70 -25.05
N GLY A 43 -12.68 23.81 -25.00
CA GLY A 43 -13.38 24.18 -23.78
C GLY A 43 -13.20 23.12 -22.68
N LEU A 44 -13.57 23.46 -21.44
CA LEU A 44 -13.37 22.59 -20.26
C LEU A 44 -13.90 21.17 -20.45
N ASP A 45 -15.12 21.02 -20.96
CA ASP A 45 -15.72 19.70 -21.22
C ASP A 45 -14.93 18.87 -22.24
N ASN A 46 -14.50 19.51 -23.34
CA ASN A 46 -13.72 18.85 -24.37
C ASN A 46 -12.31 18.51 -23.86
N ALA A 47 -11.69 19.40 -23.08
CA ALA A 47 -10.40 19.17 -22.44
C ALA A 47 -10.46 17.98 -21.48
N LEU A 48 -11.53 17.88 -20.67
CA LEU A 48 -11.74 16.75 -19.76
C LEU A 48 -11.94 15.43 -20.52
N ARG A 49 -12.70 15.46 -21.62
CA ARG A 49 -12.88 14.27 -22.48
C ARG A 49 -11.57 13.83 -23.14
N LEU A 50 -10.76 14.78 -23.60
CA LEU A 50 -9.42 14.51 -24.14
C LEU A 50 -8.51 13.93 -23.06
N ALA A 51 -8.50 14.51 -21.86
CA ALA A 51 -7.71 14.02 -20.72
C ALA A 51 -8.05 12.56 -20.38
N ARG A 52 -9.36 12.24 -20.32
CA ARG A 52 -9.83 10.87 -20.07
C ARG A 52 -9.47 9.90 -21.19
N ALA A 53 -9.66 10.30 -22.45
CA ALA A 53 -9.29 9.48 -23.61
C ALA A 53 -7.78 9.22 -23.67
N LEU A 54 -6.99 10.20 -23.26
CA LEU A 54 -5.54 10.13 -23.15
C LEU A 54 -5.10 9.72 -21.75
N GLY A 55 -5.97 9.19 -20.86
CA GLY A 55 -5.62 8.73 -19.51
C GLY A 55 -4.60 9.58 -18.75
N VAL A 56 -4.74 10.91 -18.81
CA VAL A 56 -3.90 11.90 -18.10
C VAL A 56 -4.81 12.81 -17.26
N SER A 57 -4.23 13.57 -16.34
CA SER A 57 -4.97 14.60 -15.61
C SER A 57 -5.35 15.77 -16.54
N LEU A 58 -6.48 16.42 -16.25
CA LEU A 58 -6.86 17.65 -16.94
C LEU A 58 -5.81 18.76 -16.71
N ASP A 59 -5.24 18.81 -15.51
CA ASP A 59 -4.22 19.77 -15.11
C ASP A 59 -3.00 19.73 -16.05
N TYR A 60 -2.54 18.52 -16.40
CA TYR A 60 -1.43 18.34 -17.35
C TYR A 60 -1.72 18.87 -18.76
N ILE A 61 -2.97 18.76 -19.20
CA ILE A 61 -3.43 19.29 -20.49
C ILE A 61 -3.62 20.81 -20.42
N ALA A 62 -4.03 21.35 -19.27
CA ALA A 62 -4.32 22.76 -19.10
C ALA A 62 -3.08 23.63 -18.81
N ASP A 63 -2.08 23.07 -18.14
CA ASP A 63 -0.86 23.77 -17.75
C ASP A 63 0.23 23.65 -18.84
N ASP A 64 0.56 24.75 -19.52
CA ASP A 64 1.61 24.77 -20.54
C ASP A 64 3.05 24.69 -19.94
N ALA A 65 3.21 24.91 -18.62
CA ALA A 65 4.49 24.85 -17.91
C ALA A 65 4.85 23.47 -17.36
N ALA A 66 3.88 22.55 -17.27
CA ALA A 66 4.13 21.17 -16.85
C ALA A 66 4.86 20.39 -17.97
N ASP A 67 6.18 20.25 -17.88
CA ASP A 67 6.98 19.50 -18.86
C ASP A 67 7.10 17.99 -18.55
N ALA A 68 6.68 17.55 -17.36
CA ALA A 68 6.62 16.14 -16.99
C ALA A 68 5.16 15.64 -16.96
N GLU A 69 4.88 14.50 -17.60
CA GLU A 69 3.62 13.78 -17.42
C GLU A 69 3.49 13.44 -15.93
N PRO A 70 2.53 14.00 -15.18
CA PRO A 70 2.32 13.59 -13.80
C PRO A 70 1.97 12.10 -13.78
N PRO A 71 2.34 11.35 -12.73
CA PRO A 71 1.92 9.96 -12.58
C PRO A 71 0.41 9.90 -12.83
N GLY A 72 0.01 9.03 -13.77
CA GLY A 72 -1.36 8.98 -14.30
C GLY A 72 -2.42 8.94 -13.19
N PRO A 73 -3.69 9.23 -13.51
CA PRO A 73 -4.77 9.25 -12.52
C PRO A 73 -4.71 7.98 -11.67
N ALA A 74 -4.74 8.14 -10.34
CA ALA A 74 -4.66 7.08 -9.32
C ALA A 74 -5.73 5.96 -9.47
N ASP A 75 -6.58 6.04 -10.49
CA ASP A 75 -7.60 5.07 -10.85
C ASP A 75 -7.12 3.99 -11.81
N SER A 76 -5.93 4.12 -12.42
CA SER A 76 -5.28 3.03 -13.17
C SER A 76 -4.29 2.24 -12.32
N VAL A 77 -4.45 2.24 -10.99
CA VAL A 77 -3.64 1.43 -10.09
C VAL A 77 -4.08 -0.03 -10.24
N SER A 78 -3.20 -0.85 -10.82
CA SER A 78 -3.39 -2.31 -10.94
C SER A 78 -3.81 -2.91 -9.60
N PRO A 79 -4.59 -4.00 -9.55
CA PRO A 79 -4.87 -4.70 -8.29
C PRO A 79 -3.61 -5.00 -7.48
N ASP A 80 -2.48 -5.26 -8.15
CA ASP A 80 -1.21 -5.55 -7.48
C ASP A 80 -0.52 -4.28 -6.95
N GLU A 81 -0.69 -3.16 -7.65
CA GLU A 81 -0.20 -1.85 -7.20
C GLU A 81 -1.03 -1.35 -6.01
N ARG A 82 -2.34 -1.61 -5.97
CA ARG A 82 -3.18 -1.33 -4.78
C ARG A 82 -2.73 -2.15 -3.58
N LYS A 83 -2.37 -3.43 -3.78
CA LYS A 83 -1.81 -4.25 -2.70
C LYS A 83 -0.48 -3.67 -2.21
N ALA A 84 0.41 -3.27 -3.11
CA ALA A 84 1.68 -2.65 -2.77
C ALA A 84 1.49 -1.35 -1.96
N LEU A 85 0.59 -0.46 -2.39
CA LEU A 85 0.28 0.78 -1.67
C LEU A 85 -0.30 0.53 -0.27
N ASN A 86 -1.17 -0.48 -0.12
CA ASN A 86 -1.67 -0.88 1.20
C ASN A 86 -0.55 -1.43 2.11
N LEU A 87 0.44 -2.14 1.55
CA LEU A 87 1.60 -2.61 2.31
C LEU A 87 2.50 -1.45 2.73
N VAL A 88 2.73 -0.47 1.84
CA VAL A 88 3.48 0.76 2.13
C VAL A 88 2.88 1.52 3.30
N GLN A 89 1.54 1.64 3.35
CA GLN A 89 0.86 2.30 4.47
C GLN A 89 1.03 1.56 5.80
N LYS A 90 1.14 0.22 5.77
CA LYS A 90 1.34 -0.59 6.98
C LYS A 90 2.80 -0.57 7.46
N LEU A 91 3.76 -0.49 6.54
CA LEU A 91 5.19 -0.48 6.86
C LEU A 91 5.67 0.89 7.34
N GLY A 92 5.10 1.97 6.80
CA GLY A 92 5.56 3.33 7.04
C GLY A 92 6.52 3.85 5.96
N PRO A 93 6.58 5.18 5.74
CA PRO A 93 7.37 5.76 4.66
C PRO A 93 8.88 5.63 4.86
N ALA A 94 9.38 5.64 6.10
CA ALA A 94 10.81 5.60 6.40
C ALA A 94 11.41 4.22 6.11
N GLU A 95 10.66 3.17 6.45
CA GLU A 95 11.00 1.77 6.24
C GLU A 95 11.01 1.44 4.75
N VAL A 96 10.02 1.95 4.01
CA VAL A 96 9.93 1.77 2.55
C VAL A 96 11.10 2.47 1.84
N LEU A 97 11.46 3.69 2.24
CA LEU A 97 12.62 4.39 1.67
C LEU A 97 13.91 3.60 1.92
N THR A 98 14.10 3.08 3.12
CA THR A 98 15.25 2.23 3.45
C THR A 98 15.33 1.00 2.55
N ILE A 99 14.19 0.33 2.30
CA ILE A 99 14.14 -0.83 1.39
C ILE A 99 14.51 -0.41 -0.04
N LEU A 100 13.94 0.68 -0.54
CA LEU A 100 14.19 1.16 -1.91
C LEU A 100 15.64 1.60 -2.11
N GLU A 101 16.24 2.26 -1.12
CA GLU A 101 17.66 2.61 -1.16
C GLU A 101 18.54 1.35 -1.18
N ASN A 102 18.24 0.36 -0.35
CA ASN A 102 18.95 -0.92 -0.38
C ASN A 102 18.82 -1.59 -1.75
N VAL A 103 17.62 -1.64 -2.34
CA VAL A 103 17.42 -2.18 -3.70
C VAL A 103 18.24 -1.42 -4.73
N ARG A 104 18.29 -0.07 -4.63
CA ARG A 104 19.11 0.78 -5.50
C ARG A 104 20.60 0.50 -5.38
N PHE A 105 21.11 0.29 -4.16
CA PHE A 105 22.55 0.06 -3.92
C PHE A 105 22.99 -1.38 -4.21
N LEU A 106 22.21 -2.38 -3.81
CA LEU A 106 22.53 -3.80 -3.97
C LEU A 106 22.18 -4.34 -5.37
N GLY A 107 21.31 -3.65 -6.09
CA GLY A 107 20.72 -4.13 -7.33
C GLY A 107 19.53 -5.06 -7.08
N TYR A 108 18.63 -5.11 -8.06
CA TYR A 108 17.33 -5.80 -7.96
C TYR A 108 17.46 -7.28 -7.60
N GLU A 109 18.30 -8.03 -8.33
CA GLU A 109 18.45 -9.48 -8.16
C GLU A 109 18.92 -9.86 -6.75
N VAL A 110 19.95 -9.16 -6.25
CA VAL A 110 20.54 -9.41 -4.92
C VAL A 110 19.56 -9.04 -3.82
N ALA A 111 18.88 -7.91 -3.96
CA ALA A 111 17.89 -7.47 -2.99
C ALA A 111 16.69 -8.42 -2.94
N MET A 112 16.17 -8.87 -4.08
CA MET A 112 15.07 -9.84 -4.15
C MET A 112 15.43 -11.15 -3.47
N GLY A 113 16.61 -11.71 -3.75
CA GLY A 113 17.05 -12.96 -3.12
C GLY A 113 17.12 -12.88 -1.58
N ARG A 114 17.47 -11.71 -1.04
CA ARG A 114 17.55 -11.48 0.42
C ARG A 114 16.20 -11.16 1.05
N LEU A 115 15.38 -10.36 0.38
CA LEU A 115 14.08 -9.91 0.91
C LEU A 115 13.02 -11.01 0.84
N VAL A 116 12.98 -11.80 -0.23
CA VAL A 116 12.01 -12.90 -0.37
C VAL A 116 12.33 -14.06 0.60
N GLY A 117 13.61 -14.25 0.93
CA GLY A 117 14.06 -15.24 1.92
C GLY A 117 14.00 -14.77 3.37
N ALA A 118 13.65 -13.50 3.62
CA ALA A 118 13.63 -12.94 4.97
C ALA A 118 12.48 -13.56 5.78
N LYS A 119 12.81 -14.26 6.86
CA LYS A 119 11.80 -14.75 7.81
C LYS A 119 11.34 -13.57 8.68
N PRO A 120 10.03 -13.39 8.89
CA PRO A 120 9.56 -12.38 9.83
C PRO A 120 10.13 -12.68 11.21
N ILE A 121 10.89 -11.75 11.76
CA ILE A 121 11.35 -11.80 13.15
C ILE A 121 10.15 -11.33 13.97
N ILE A 122 9.42 -12.28 14.55
CA ILE A 122 8.41 -11.95 15.55
C ILE A 122 9.20 -11.63 16.82
N GLU A 123 9.44 -10.35 17.08
CA GLU A 123 9.81 -9.89 18.41
C GLU A 123 8.58 -10.13 19.30
N ILE A 124 8.60 -11.23 20.04
CA ILE A 124 7.70 -11.39 21.18
C ILE A 124 8.16 -10.36 22.19
N ASP A 125 7.39 -9.29 22.31
CA ASP A 125 7.56 -8.28 23.34
C ASP A 125 7.64 -8.99 24.71
N LYS A 126 8.84 -9.00 25.31
CA LYS A 126 9.05 -9.63 26.62
C LYS A 126 8.39 -8.83 27.75
N ASP A 127 7.82 -7.65 27.46
CA ASP A 127 7.14 -6.81 28.46
C ASP A 127 5.64 -7.13 28.64
N THR A 128 5.10 -8.17 27.98
CA THR A 128 3.78 -8.74 28.32
C THR A 128 3.89 -10.12 28.98
N ALA A 129 4.84 -10.30 29.89
CA ALA A 129 4.67 -11.34 30.90
C ALA A 129 3.45 -10.96 31.75
N PRO A 130 2.38 -11.79 31.85
CA PRO A 130 1.36 -11.54 32.85
C PRO A 130 2.07 -11.55 34.20
N VAL A 131 1.86 -10.51 35.01
CA VAL A 131 2.27 -10.50 36.41
C VAL A 131 1.59 -11.71 37.06
N ILE A 132 2.35 -12.80 37.21
CA ILE A 132 1.91 -13.92 38.02
C ILE A 132 1.99 -13.41 39.45
N GLU A 133 0.86 -12.99 40.00
CA GLU A 133 0.75 -12.73 41.43
C GLU A 133 1.32 -13.94 42.19
N PRO A 134 2.25 -13.74 43.14
CA PRO A 134 2.77 -14.84 43.90
C PRO A 134 1.62 -15.51 44.65
N LYS A 135 1.41 -16.79 44.35
CA LYS A 135 0.42 -17.65 45.02
C LYS A 135 0.56 -17.47 46.53
N PRO A 136 -0.53 -17.17 47.27
CA PRO A 136 -0.44 -17.03 48.72
C PRO A 136 0.08 -18.35 49.30
N ALA A 137 1.08 -18.23 50.19
CA ALA A 137 1.69 -19.34 50.88
C ALA A 137 0.60 -20.22 51.53
N PRO A 138 0.75 -21.56 51.57
CA PRO A 138 -0.21 -22.40 52.25
C PRO A 138 -0.25 -21.99 53.73
N SER A 139 -1.44 -21.61 54.22
CA SER A 139 -1.69 -21.38 55.63
C SER A 139 -1.21 -22.60 56.45
N PRO A 140 -0.61 -22.39 57.63
CA PRO A 140 -0.17 -23.51 58.45
C PRO A 140 -1.40 -24.35 58.84
N ALA A 141 -1.36 -25.63 58.47
CA ALA A 141 -2.39 -26.59 58.81
C ALA A 141 -2.55 -26.66 60.34
N ILE A 142 -3.76 -26.42 60.82
CA ILE A 142 -4.15 -26.68 62.21
C ILE A 142 -4.07 -28.21 62.40
N PRO A 143 -3.28 -28.74 63.35
CA PRO A 143 -3.25 -30.17 63.60
C PRO A 143 -4.59 -30.63 64.20
N ALA A 144 -5.23 -31.60 63.55
CA ALA A 144 -6.44 -32.25 64.04
C ALA A 144 -6.18 -32.98 65.38
N PRO A 145 -7.18 -33.07 66.28
CA PRO A 145 -6.99 -33.67 67.59
C PRO A 145 -6.78 -35.19 67.46
N HIS A 146 -5.75 -35.67 68.15
CA HIS A 146 -5.39 -37.08 68.28
C HIS A 146 -6.52 -37.84 69.00
N VAL A 147 -7.28 -38.67 68.28
CA VAL A 147 -8.18 -39.65 68.91
C VAL A 147 -7.35 -40.90 69.22
N ALA A 148 -7.07 -41.12 70.49
CA ALA A 148 -6.39 -42.31 70.98
C ALA A 148 -7.32 -43.54 70.89
N PRO A 149 -6.83 -44.71 70.42
CA PRO A 149 -7.62 -45.93 70.44
C PRO A 149 -7.69 -46.50 71.87
N ARG A 150 -8.93 -46.78 72.32
CA ARG A 150 -9.24 -47.47 73.59
C ARG A 150 -8.57 -48.85 73.60
N ALA A 151 -7.66 -49.06 74.55
CA ALA A 151 -7.10 -50.38 74.86
C ALA A 151 -8.19 -51.30 75.41
N ALA A 152 -8.31 -52.49 74.83
CA ALA A 152 -9.11 -53.59 75.36
C ALA A 152 -8.50 -54.06 76.69
N SER A 153 -9.31 -54.01 77.74
CA SER A 153 -8.97 -54.55 79.05
C SER A 153 -9.03 -56.07 78.98
N SER A 154 -7.90 -56.71 79.27
CA SER A 154 -7.79 -58.12 79.59
C SER A 154 -8.02 -58.30 81.10
N VAL A 155 -8.98 -59.15 81.45
CA VAL A 155 -9.22 -59.64 82.81
C VAL A 155 -8.58 -61.03 82.92
N PRO A 156 -7.75 -61.32 83.93
CA PRO A 156 -7.28 -62.68 84.17
C PRO A 156 -8.02 -63.36 85.34
N ALA A 157 -8.23 -64.68 85.15
CA ALA A 157 -8.55 -65.75 86.11
C ALA A 157 -9.87 -65.67 86.90
#